data_AF-A0A8B7PTE7-F1
#
_entry.id   AF-A0A8B7PTE7-F1
#
_cell.length_a   1.000
_cell.length_b   1.000
_cell.length_c   1.000
_cell.angle_alpha   90.00
_cell.angle_beta   90.00
_cell.angle_gamma   90.00
#
_symmetry.space_group_name_H-M   'P 1'
#
loop_
_entity.id
_entity.type
_entity.pdbx_description
1 polymer ?
#
loop_
_entity_poly.entity_id
_entity_poly.type
_entity_poly.pdbx_seq_one_letter_code
_entity_poly.pdbx_strand_id
1 'polypeptide(L)'
;MDALPPPSRHLFPLFQESRSPMENHHRFDPSKSSTFRNLGEPLTIEYGTGSMEGVLGLDTVTVSNIVDSHQTVGLSTQEPGNVFTYSEFDGILGLAYPSLASPYSVPVFDNMMKKHLVAQDLFSVYMSRNDQGSMLTLGAIDSSYYTGSLHWIPVTVQEYWQFTVDSVTVDGVVVACDGGCQAILDTGTSMLVGPSSDILNIQKAIGATQSQYGMFDINCGSLSTMPTVVFEINGRKYPLPASAYTSQDADFCTSGFQGDDNSEQWILGDVFIREYFSVFDRANNRVGLAKAI
;
A
#
# COMPACT_ATOMS: atom_id res chain seq x y z
N MET A 1 -24.71 -1.59 -0.53
CA MET A 1 -24.04 -1.02 -1.72
C MET A 1 -23.60 0.36 -1.30
N ASP A 2 -22.48 0.42 -0.60
CA ASP A 2 -21.81 1.69 -0.34
C ASP A 2 -20.68 1.77 -1.36
N ALA A 3 -20.75 2.78 -2.23
CA ALA A 3 -19.65 3.11 -3.11
C ALA A 3 -18.44 3.44 -2.23
N LEU A 4 -17.29 2.85 -2.55
CA LEU A 4 -16.03 3.20 -1.89
C LEU A 4 -15.78 4.70 -2.12
N PRO A 5 -15.54 5.49 -1.06
CA PRO A 5 -15.07 6.86 -1.24
C PRO A 5 -13.73 6.85 -1.99
N PRO A 6 -13.40 7.94 -2.72
CA PRO A 6 -12.21 8.03 -3.56
C PRO A 6 -10.92 7.69 -2.77
N PRO A 7 -9.87 7.18 -3.44
CA PRO A 7 -8.56 6.96 -2.83
C PRO A 7 -8.12 8.24 -2.14
N SER A 8 -7.90 8.13 -0.84
CA SER A 8 -7.80 9.28 0.02
C SER A 8 -6.35 9.71 0.26
N ARG A 9 -6.22 10.96 0.68
CA ARG A 9 -5.03 11.77 0.47
C ARG A 9 -4.02 11.78 1.62
N HIS A 10 -4.07 10.86 2.60
CA HIS A 10 -3.20 10.99 3.77
C HIS A 10 -2.87 9.64 4.49
N LEU A 11 -1.59 9.39 4.83
CA LEU A 11 -1.09 8.21 5.57
C LEU A 11 -0.10 8.66 6.68
N PHE A 12 -0.24 8.19 7.94
CA PHE A 12 0.62 8.56 9.10
C PHE A 12 0.87 7.40 10.07
N PRO A 13 1.87 7.51 10.97
CA PRO A 13 1.92 6.77 12.24
C PRO A 13 0.72 7.11 13.14
N LEU A 14 -0.22 6.19 13.28
CA LEU A 14 -1.33 6.23 14.22
C LEU A 14 -0.92 5.51 15.51
N PHE A 15 -1.17 6.16 16.64
CA PHE A 15 -1.20 5.51 17.94
C PHE A 15 -2.58 5.77 18.57
N GLN A 16 -3.28 4.73 18.98
CA GLN A 16 -4.68 4.83 19.38
C GLN A 16 -4.83 5.46 20.79
N GLU A 17 -5.69 6.46 20.99
CA GLU A 17 -6.10 6.90 22.35
C GLU A 17 -7.62 7.16 22.43
N SER A 18 -8.45 6.11 22.40
CA SER A 18 -9.90 6.29 22.58
C SER A 18 -10.35 6.07 24.04
N ARG A 19 -11.13 7.03 24.56
CA ARG A 19 -11.91 6.94 25.83
C ARG A 19 -13.24 6.18 25.68
N SER A 20 -13.38 5.38 24.62
CA SER A 20 -14.51 4.47 24.36
C SER A 20 -13.93 3.06 24.18
N PRO A 21 -14.62 1.97 24.60
CA PRO A 21 -14.03 0.64 24.59
C PRO A 21 -13.89 0.12 23.15
N MET A 22 -12.72 0.29 22.53
CA MET A 22 -12.23 -0.65 21.52
C MET A 22 -11.37 -1.69 22.24
N GLU A 23 -12.00 -2.66 22.90
CA GLU A 23 -11.37 -3.64 23.81
C GLU A 23 -10.30 -4.53 23.16
N ASN A 24 -10.11 -4.48 21.83
CA ASN A 24 -9.30 -5.43 21.07
C ASN A 24 -7.96 -4.88 20.54
N HIS A 25 -7.63 -3.60 20.77
CA HIS A 25 -6.40 -2.97 20.27
C HIS A 25 -5.57 -2.30 21.37
N HIS A 26 -4.26 -2.18 21.12
CA HIS A 26 -3.36 -1.46 22.02
C HIS A 26 -3.60 0.05 21.93
N ARG A 27 -3.63 0.69 23.11
CA ARG A 27 -3.82 2.13 23.24
C ARG A 27 -2.60 2.79 23.86
N PHE A 28 -2.16 3.87 23.24
CA PHE A 28 -1.12 4.74 23.76
C PHE A 28 -1.70 5.64 24.86
N ASP A 29 -1.03 5.69 26.01
CA ASP A 29 -1.41 6.53 27.15
C ASP A 29 -0.36 7.65 27.30
N PRO A 30 -0.65 8.87 26.83
CA PRO A 30 0.32 9.96 26.83
C PRO A 30 0.77 10.36 28.24
N SER A 31 -0.05 10.09 29.27
CA SER A 31 0.29 10.38 30.66
C SER A 31 1.42 9.50 31.22
N LYS A 32 1.69 8.36 30.56
CA LYS A 32 2.75 7.41 30.92
C LYS A 32 4.06 7.67 30.17
N SER A 33 4.07 8.55 29.17
CA SER A 33 5.26 8.90 28.44
C SER A 33 5.88 10.19 28.97
N SER A 34 7.13 10.10 29.44
CA SER A 34 7.88 11.28 29.91
C SER A 34 8.40 12.17 28.77
N THR A 35 8.41 11.67 27.53
CA THR A 35 8.86 12.38 26.34
C THR A 35 7.71 12.96 25.52
N PHE A 36 6.47 12.57 25.83
CA PHE A 36 5.29 13.08 25.13
C PHE A 36 5.12 14.59 25.31
N ARG A 37 4.76 15.25 24.22
CA ARG A 37 4.32 16.65 24.20
C ARG A 37 3.08 16.78 23.36
N ASN A 38 1.99 17.25 23.95
CA ASN A 38 0.78 17.54 23.21
C ASN A 38 1.01 18.74 22.27
N LEU A 39 0.66 18.61 20.99
CA LEU A 39 0.63 19.75 20.07
C LEU A 39 -0.73 20.43 20.05
N GLY A 40 -1.81 19.70 20.37
CA GLY A 40 -3.18 20.23 20.42
C GLY A 40 -3.81 20.49 19.04
N GLU A 41 -3.08 20.22 17.96
CA GLU A 41 -3.57 20.36 16.59
C GLU A 41 -4.50 19.18 16.22
N PRO A 42 -5.64 19.43 15.56
CA PRO A 42 -6.55 18.37 15.17
C PRO A 42 -5.97 17.53 14.02
N LEU A 43 -6.37 16.26 13.99
CA LEU A 43 -6.08 15.32 12.91
C LEU A 43 -7.39 14.74 12.39
N THR A 44 -7.57 14.76 11.07
CA THR A 44 -8.67 14.07 10.39
C THR A 44 -8.11 13.38 9.17
N ILE A 45 -8.41 12.10 9.04
CA ILE A 45 -7.97 11.28 7.92
C ILE A 45 -9.15 10.49 7.42
N GLU A 46 -9.38 10.57 6.12
CA GLU A 46 -10.22 9.62 5.42
C GLU A 46 -9.27 8.66 4.68
N TYR A 47 -9.61 7.39 4.65
CA TYR A 47 -9.03 6.28 3.88
C TYR A 47 -10.05 5.84 2.83
N GLY A 48 -9.63 5.06 1.81
CA GLY A 48 -10.59 4.48 0.86
C GLY A 48 -11.64 3.59 1.52
N THR A 49 -11.34 3.00 2.68
CA THR A 49 -12.22 2.06 3.39
C THR A 49 -12.56 2.45 4.83
N GLY A 50 -11.95 3.49 5.39
CA GLY A 50 -12.16 3.88 6.78
C GLY A 50 -11.85 5.35 7.03
N SER A 51 -12.03 5.83 8.25
CA SER A 51 -11.62 7.19 8.61
C SER A 51 -11.30 7.27 10.09
N MET A 52 -10.59 8.31 10.47
CA MET A 52 -10.29 8.60 11.87
C MET A 52 -10.24 10.10 12.13
N GLU A 53 -10.54 10.44 13.38
CA GLU A 53 -10.31 11.76 13.95
C GLU A 53 -9.38 11.60 15.16
N GLY A 54 -8.59 12.64 15.43
CA GLY A 54 -7.63 12.62 16.50
C GLY A 54 -7.00 13.97 16.79
N VAL A 55 -5.93 13.92 17.56
CA VAL A 55 -5.07 15.08 17.87
C VAL A 55 -3.61 14.72 17.68
N LEU A 56 -2.81 15.71 17.30
CA LEU A 56 -1.38 15.52 17.14
C LEU A 56 -0.63 15.72 18.46
N GLY A 57 0.38 14.87 18.66
CA GLY A 57 1.41 15.04 19.68
C GLY A 57 2.80 14.81 19.10
N LEU A 58 3.81 15.06 19.91
CA LEU A 58 5.20 14.66 19.66
C LEU A 58 5.59 13.60 20.67
N ASP A 59 6.26 12.55 20.22
CA ASP A 59 6.94 11.61 21.10
C ASP A 59 8.17 11.00 20.41
N THR A 60 8.83 10.05 21.08
CA THR A 60 9.88 9.23 20.50
C THR A 60 9.27 7.94 19.96
N VAL A 61 9.42 7.71 18.65
CA VAL A 61 8.99 6.49 18.00
C VAL A 61 10.22 5.64 17.70
N THR A 62 10.17 4.36 18.06
CA THR A 62 11.21 3.40 17.68
C THR A 62 10.68 2.48 16.61
N VAL A 63 11.31 2.47 15.44
CA VAL A 63 10.98 1.56 14.34
C VAL A 63 12.19 0.67 14.08
N SER A 64 12.03 -0.63 14.35
CA SER A 64 13.17 -1.58 14.37
C SER A 64 14.26 -1.09 15.35
N ASN A 65 15.46 -0.80 14.86
CA ASN A 65 16.59 -0.29 15.63
C ASN A 65 16.78 1.24 15.54
N ILE A 66 15.86 1.95 14.87
CA ILE A 66 15.95 3.41 14.67
C ILE A 66 15.08 4.11 15.71
N VAL A 67 15.70 4.98 16.51
CA VAL A 67 15.02 5.81 17.52
C VAL A 67 14.79 7.21 16.95
N ASP A 68 13.55 7.52 16.59
CA ASP A 68 13.15 8.82 16.05
C ASP A 68 12.46 9.69 17.12
N SER A 69 13.25 10.53 17.77
CA SER A 69 12.78 11.44 18.84
C SER A 69 12.00 12.64 18.29
N HIS A 70 10.99 13.19 18.98
CA HIS A 70 10.21 14.34 18.46
C HIS A 70 9.55 14.03 17.11
N GLN A 71 9.02 12.83 16.96
CA GLN A 71 8.17 12.43 15.84
C GLN A 71 6.73 12.86 16.12
N THR A 72 6.09 13.48 15.12
CA THR A 72 4.65 13.76 15.18
C THR A 72 3.86 12.47 15.13
N VAL A 73 2.99 12.26 16.10
CA VAL A 73 2.13 11.08 16.22
C VAL A 73 0.68 11.51 16.28
N GLY A 74 -0.18 10.83 15.52
CA GLY A 74 -1.62 11.03 15.60
C GLY A 74 -2.21 10.16 16.71
N LEU A 75 -2.91 10.80 17.65
CA LEU A 75 -3.65 10.14 18.71
C LEU A 75 -5.12 10.08 18.33
N SER A 76 -5.61 8.89 17.98
CA SER A 76 -7.01 8.74 17.56
C SER A 76 -7.96 8.96 18.72
N THR A 77 -9.02 9.73 18.49
CA THR A 77 -10.13 9.94 19.42
C THR A 77 -11.41 9.29 18.93
N GLN A 78 -11.57 9.18 17.60
CA GLN A 78 -12.68 8.49 16.95
C GLN A 78 -12.19 7.72 15.72
N GLU A 79 -12.71 6.51 15.53
CA GLU A 79 -12.45 5.64 14.39
C GLU A 79 -13.80 5.07 13.93
N PRO A 80 -14.61 5.83 13.19
CA PRO A 80 -15.93 5.38 12.76
C PRO A 80 -15.87 4.21 11.77
N GLY A 81 -16.93 3.40 11.80
CA GLY A 81 -17.04 2.20 10.97
C GLY A 81 -16.42 0.97 11.64
N ASN A 82 -16.25 -0.10 10.85
CA ASN A 82 -15.77 -1.39 11.37
C ASN A 82 -14.43 -1.83 10.77
N VAL A 83 -13.85 -1.04 9.86
CA VAL A 83 -12.60 -1.44 9.18
C VAL A 83 -11.45 -1.57 10.17
N PHE A 84 -11.28 -0.60 11.08
CA PHE A 84 -10.26 -0.70 12.12
C PHE A 84 -10.61 -1.74 13.20
N THR A 85 -11.90 -1.93 13.50
CA THR A 85 -12.36 -2.98 14.44
C THR A 85 -11.98 -4.41 14.01
N TYR A 86 -11.93 -4.68 12.71
CA TYR A 86 -11.57 -5.99 12.15
C TYR A 86 -10.14 -6.06 11.63
N SER A 87 -9.38 -4.97 11.73
CA SER A 87 -7.96 -4.97 11.38
C SER A 87 -7.16 -5.64 12.49
N GLU A 88 -6.04 -6.28 12.15
CA GLU A 88 -5.13 -6.83 13.17
C GLU A 88 -4.16 -5.79 13.72
N PHE A 89 -3.89 -4.72 12.95
CA PHE A 89 -2.98 -3.65 13.34
C PHE A 89 -3.67 -2.63 14.26
N ASP A 90 -2.91 -2.05 15.19
CA ASP A 90 -3.39 -0.98 16.09
C ASP A 90 -3.39 0.42 15.44
N GLY A 91 -2.58 0.59 14.39
CA GLY A 91 -2.41 1.85 13.69
C GLY A 91 -1.67 1.69 12.37
N ILE A 92 -1.71 2.74 11.56
CA ILE A 92 -1.03 2.83 10.26
C ILE A 92 0.31 3.54 10.47
N LEU A 93 1.30 3.36 9.58
CA LEU A 93 2.49 4.21 9.48
C LEU A 93 2.71 4.59 8.03
N GLY A 94 2.45 5.85 7.68
CA GLY A 94 2.57 6.34 6.32
C GLY A 94 4.00 6.55 5.85
N LEU A 95 4.29 6.04 4.64
CA LEU A 95 5.60 6.09 3.98
C LEU A 95 5.56 6.82 2.62
N ALA A 96 4.47 7.55 2.34
CA ALA A 96 4.33 8.40 1.15
C ALA A 96 5.07 9.74 1.32
N TYR A 97 4.89 10.68 0.38
CA TYR A 97 5.53 11.99 0.41
C TYR A 97 4.86 12.94 1.42
N PRO A 98 5.59 13.95 1.94
CA PRO A 98 5.04 14.92 2.89
C PRO A 98 3.95 15.84 2.31
N SER A 99 3.83 15.96 0.99
CA SER A 99 2.70 16.63 0.32
C SER A 99 1.37 15.92 0.57
N LEU A 100 1.41 14.62 0.84
CA LEU A 100 0.29 13.79 1.27
C LEU A 100 0.10 13.85 2.80
N ALA A 101 0.87 14.64 3.54
CA ALA A 101 0.69 14.77 4.98
C ALA A 101 -0.43 15.77 5.33
N SER A 102 -1.12 15.53 6.44
CA SER A 102 -2.08 16.44 7.03
C SER A 102 -1.30 17.62 7.59
N PRO A 103 -1.92 18.81 7.68
CA PRO A 103 -1.29 19.96 8.31
C PRO A 103 -0.66 19.60 9.66
N TYR A 104 0.52 20.17 9.93
CA TYR A 104 1.30 19.98 11.16
C TYR A 104 1.89 18.59 11.39
N SER A 105 1.58 17.60 10.55
CA SER A 105 2.16 16.27 10.62
C SER A 105 3.42 16.16 9.75
N VAL A 106 4.45 15.48 10.27
CA VAL A 106 5.69 15.14 9.57
C VAL A 106 5.75 13.62 9.40
N PRO A 107 5.86 13.08 8.17
CA PRO A 107 6.02 11.64 7.99
C PRO A 107 7.26 11.10 8.71
N VAL A 108 7.18 9.88 9.25
CA VAL A 108 8.26 9.26 10.04
C VAL A 108 9.56 9.21 9.23
N PHE A 109 9.47 8.75 7.98
CA PHE A 109 10.66 8.61 7.14
C PHE A 109 11.29 9.97 6.80
N ASP A 110 10.48 11.03 6.60
CA ASP A 110 10.99 12.40 6.43
C ASP A 110 11.74 12.90 7.66
N ASN A 111 11.23 12.61 8.86
CA ASN A 111 11.88 12.98 10.10
C ASN A 111 13.20 12.22 10.30
N MET A 112 13.23 10.92 9.96
CA MET A 112 14.43 10.10 9.95
C MET A 112 15.49 10.63 8.97
N MET A 113 15.12 10.96 7.73
CA MET A 113 16.02 11.55 6.72
C MET A 113 16.56 12.90 7.19
N LYS A 114 15.69 13.78 7.69
CA LYS A 114 16.07 15.12 8.20
C LYS A 114 17.08 15.04 9.35
N LYS A 115 17.01 13.99 10.16
CA LYS A 115 17.93 13.75 11.28
C LYS A 115 19.10 12.83 10.94
N HIS A 116 19.22 12.41 9.68
CA HIS A 116 20.25 11.47 9.22
C HIS A 116 20.30 10.17 10.04
N LEU A 117 19.12 9.64 10.39
CA LEU A 117 18.99 8.38 11.15
C LEU A 117 19.01 7.13 10.27
N VAL A 118 18.91 7.30 8.95
CA VAL A 118 18.97 6.24 7.95
C VAL A 118 20.26 6.36 7.14
N ALA A 119 20.83 5.22 6.73
CA ALA A 119 22.07 5.21 5.97
C ALA A 119 21.92 5.76 4.54
N GLN A 120 20.73 5.61 3.95
CA GLN A 120 20.34 6.15 2.66
C GLN A 120 18.90 6.67 2.74
N ASP A 121 18.57 7.68 1.93
CA ASP A 121 17.22 8.24 1.85
C ASP A 121 16.32 7.36 0.95
N LEU A 122 16.22 6.08 1.31
CA LEU A 122 15.37 5.09 0.68
C LEU A 122 14.91 4.04 1.70
N PHE A 123 13.82 3.35 1.38
CA PHE A 123 13.43 2.13 2.07
C PHE A 123 13.03 1.06 1.06
N SER A 124 13.03 -0.19 1.47
CA SER A 124 12.61 -1.30 0.63
C SER A 124 11.64 -2.23 1.34
N VAL A 125 10.75 -2.84 0.55
CA VAL A 125 9.69 -3.72 1.01
C VAL A 125 9.78 -5.05 0.26
N TYR A 126 9.83 -6.12 1.04
CA TYR A 126 9.60 -7.48 0.61
C TYR A 126 8.32 -8.00 1.26
N MET A 127 7.38 -8.49 0.47
CA MET A 127 6.20 -9.18 0.96
C MET A 127 6.31 -10.66 0.63
N SER A 128 6.39 -11.49 1.66
CA SER A 128 6.40 -12.93 1.51
C SER A 128 5.07 -13.41 0.94
N ARG A 129 5.12 -14.44 0.08
CA ARG A 129 3.91 -15.16 -0.36
C ARG A 129 3.38 -16.12 0.71
N ASN A 130 4.21 -16.44 1.69
CA ASN A 130 3.85 -17.25 2.84
C ASN A 130 3.58 -16.33 4.04
N ASP A 131 2.89 -16.83 5.05
CA ASP A 131 2.47 -16.05 6.23
C ASP A 131 3.64 -15.49 7.09
N GLN A 132 4.90 -15.72 6.71
CA GLN A 132 6.09 -15.31 7.45
C GLN A 132 7.19 -14.82 6.50
N GLY A 133 8.00 -13.87 6.97
CA GLY A 133 9.24 -13.44 6.30
C GLY A 133 9.18 -12.12 5.53
N SER A 134 8.02 -11.45 5.49
CA SER A 134 7.91 -10.08 4.97
C SER A 134 8.83 -9.13 5.75
N MET A 135 9.38 -8.12 5.07
CA MET A 135 10.37 -7.21 5.63
C MET A 135 10.23 -5.79 5.08
N LEU A 136 10.28 -4.81 5.98
CA LEU A 136 10.53 -3.40 5.69
C LEU A 136 11.96 -3.07 6.12
N THR A 137 12.79 -2.61 5.18
CA THR A 137 14.16 -2.19 5.45
C THR A 137 14.29 -0.68 5.26
N LEU A 138 14.64 0.03 6.33
CA LEU A 138 14.83 1.48 6.30
C LEU A 138 16.31 1.81 6.05
N GLY A 139 16.60 2.57 5.00
CA GLY A 139 17.94 3.05 4.67
C GLY A 139 18.86 2.08 3.93
N ALA A 140 18.35 0.94 3.47
CA ALA A 140 19.13 -0.05 2.73
C ALA A 140 18.26 -0.85 1.76
N ILE A 141 18.93 -1.55 0.84
CA ILE A 141 18.34 -2.52 -0.07
C ILE A 141 19.00 -3.87 0.24
N ASP A 142 18.20 -4.86 0.62
CA ASP A 142 18.71 -6.21 0.85
C ASP A 142 18.51 -7.07 -0.41
N SER A 143 19.63 -7.44 -1.05
CA SER A 143 19.64 -8.22 -2.28
C SER A 143 19.22 -9.68 -2.10
N SER A 144 19.08 -10.17 -0.86
CA SER A 144 18.60 -11.52 -0.61
C SER A 144 17.11 -11.70 -0.92
N TYR A 145 16.33 -10.61 -0.98
CA TYR A 145 14.89 -10.64 -1.22
C TYR A 145 14.47 -10.58 -2.70
N TYR A 146 15.42 -10.47 -3.63
CA TYR A 146 15.11 -10.43 -5.05
C TYR A 146 16.12 -11.14 -5.93
N THR A 147 15.69 -11.44 -7.15
CA THR A 147 16.53 -12.03 -8.21
C THR A 147 16.65 -11.08 -9.40
N GLY A 148 17.72 -11.25 -10.18
CA GLY A 148 18.00 -10.40 -11.33
C GLY A 148 18.46 -9.01 -10.90
N SER A 149 18.00 -7.98 -11.61
CA SER A 149 18.39 -6.58 -11.39
C SER A 149 17.19 -5.69 -11.11
N LEU A 150 17.43 -4.71 -10.22
CA LEU A 150 16.51 -3.60 -9.99
C LEU A 150 16.36 -2.74 -11.24
N HIS A 151 15.12 -2.43 -11.57
CA HIS A 151 14.76 -1.49 -12.62
C HIS A 151 14.12 -0.26 -11.99
N TRP A 152 14.68 0.91 -12.30
CA TRP A 152 14.27 2.18 -11.72
C TRP A 152 13.24 2.89 -12.58
N ILE A 153 12.19 3.38 -11.95
CA ILE A 153 11.03 4.01 -12.56
C ILE A 153 10.87 5.39 -11.93
N PRO A 154 10.89 6.48 -12.72
CA PRO A 154 10.76 7.83 -12.16
C PRO A 154 9.38 8.04 -11.55
N VAL A 155 9.34 8.69 -10.37
CA VAL A 155 8.07 9.14 -9.79
C VAL A 155 7.55 10.33 -10.59
N THR A 156 6.28 10.30 -10.98
CA THR A 156 5.64 11.33 -11.81
C THR A 156 5.04 12.46 -10.98
N VAL A 157 4.37 12.12 -9.87
CA VAL A 157 3.81 13.07 -8.90
C VAL A 157 4.25 12.67 -7.50
N GLN A 158 4.97 13.57 -6.83
CA GLN A 158 5.52 13.35 -5.49
C GLN A 158 4.46 13.62 -4.42
N GLU A 159 3.41 12.78 -4.42
CA GLU A 159 2.36 12.71 -3.39
C GLU A 159 2.30 11.26 -2.90
N TYR A 160 1.75 10.38 -3.72
CA TYR A 160 1.95 8.93 -3.61
C TYR A 160 3.29 8.52 -4.24
N TRP A 161 3.62 7.23 -4.15
CA TRP A 161 4.65 6.62 -4.99
C TRP A 161 4.11 6.36 -6.39
N GLN A 162 3.75 7.45 -7.08
CA GLN A 162 3.07 7.44 -8.37
C GLN A 162 4.05 7.36 -9.54
N PHE A 163 3.73 6.55 -10.54
CA PHE A 163 4.47 6.46 -11.81
C PHE A 163 3.56 6.08 -12.97
N THR A 164 4.11 6.16 -14.19
CA THR A 164 3.42 5.75 -15.42
C THR A 164 3.52 4.24 -15.62
N VAL A 165 2.38 3.61 -15.91
CA VAL A 165 2.28 2.29 -16.52
C VAL A 165 2.02 2.51 -18.02
N ASP A 166 2.77 1.85 -18.88
CA ASP A 166 2.72 2.05 -20.33
C ASP A 166 1.53 1.32 -20.96
N SER A 167 1.26 0.09 -20.50
CA SER A 167 0.09 -0.70 -20.90
C SER A 167 -0.11 -1.92 -19.99
N VAL A 168 -1.31 -2.52 -20.06
CA VAL A 168 -1.59 -3.83 -19.47
C VAL A 168 -2.03 -4.79 -20.57
N THR A 169 -1.31 -5.91 -20.70
CA THR A 169 -1.54 -6.89 -21.76
C THR A 169 -1.85 -8.28 -21.24
N VAL A 170 -2.67 -9.02 -21.98
CA VAL A 170 -2.95 -10.45 -21.77
C VAL A 170 -2.77 -11.13 -23.12
N ASP A 171 -1.98 -12.21 -23.17
CA ASP A 171 -1.62 -12.92 -24.42
C ASP A 171 -1.11 -12.00 -25.54
N GLY A 172 -0.41 -10.92 -25.16
CA GLY A 172 0.16 -9.93 -26.09
C GLY A 172 -0.84 -8.90 -26.63
N VAL A 173 -2.10 -8.93 -26.19
CA VAL A 173 -3.13 -7.95 -26.55
C VAL A 173 -3.30 -6.96 -25.41
N VAL A 174 -3.37 -5.65 -25.71
CA VAL A 174 -3.67 -4.61 -24.72
C VAL A 174 -5.13 -4.76 -24.29
N VAL A 175 -5.36 -4.97 -22.99
CA VAL A 175 -6.69 -5.16 -22.40
C VAL A 175 -7.12 -3.99 -21.50
N ALA A 176 -6.15 -3.19 -21.04
CA ALA A 176 -6.33 -2.08 -20.14
C ALA A 176 -5.13 -1.12 -20.24
N CYS A 177 -5.29 0.11 -19.73
CA CYS A 177 -4.24 1.13 -19.72
C CYS A 177 -3.70 1.42 -21.14
N ASP A 178 -4.58 1.46 -22.15
CA ASP A 178 -4.19 1.75 -23.53
C ASP A 178 -3.76 3.21 -23.69
N GLY A 179 -2.57 3.45 -24.24
CA GLY A 179 -1.95 4.78 -24.30
C GLY A 179 -1.31 5.23 -22.98
N GLY A 180 -1.26 4.36 -21.97
CA GLY A 180 -0.63 4.60 -20.67
C GLY A 180 -1.58 5.20 -19.63
N CYS A 181 -1.26 4.95 -18.36
CA CYS A 181 -2.05 5.35 -17.21
C CYS A 181 -1.13 5.68 -16.03
N GLN A 182 -1.70 6.22 -14.95
CA GLN A 182 -0.98 6.47 -13.70
C GLN A 182 -1.29 5.37 -12.70
N ALA A 183 -0.26 4.88 -12.02
CA ALA A 183 -0.38 3.93 -10.94
C ALA A 183 0.39 4.40 -9.71
N ILE A 184 -0.05 3.96 -8.53
CA ILE A 184 0.70 4.09 -7.28
C ILE A 184 1.10 2.70 -6.80
N LEU A 185 2.26 2.60 -6.15
CA LEU A 185 2.66 1.38 -5.44
C LEU A 185 2.32 1.55 -3.97
N ASP A 186 1.38 0.75 -3.47
CA ASP A 186 0.74 0.97 -2.18
C ASP A 186 0.71 -0.30 -1.33
N THR A 187 1.53 -0.32 -0.28
CA THR A 187 1.59 -1.44 0.67
C THR A 187 0.37 -1.51 1.61
N GLY A 188 -0.51 -0.51 1.58
CA GLY A 188 -1.73 -0.47 2.39
C GLY A 188 -2.96 -1.05 1.69
N THR A 189 -2.85 -1.43 0.42
CA THR A 189 -3.95 -1.97 -0.39
C THR A 189 -3.68 -3.43 -0.72
N SER A 190 -4.59 -4.32 -0.32
CA SER A 190 -4.40 -5.77 -0.56
C SER A 190 -4.54 -6.17 -2.03
N MET A 191 -5.42 -5.52 -2.78
CA MET A 191 -5.81 -5.89 -4.15
C MET A 191 -5.04 -5.08 -5.20
N LEU A 192 -5.12 -5.49 -6.46
CA LEU A 192 -4.74 -4.65 -7.58
C LEU A 192 -5.98 -3.88 -8.07
N VAL A 193 -6.00 -2.58 -7.83
CA VAL A 193 -7.15 -1.72 -8.11
C VAL A 193 -6.93 -0.94 -9.41
N GLY A 194 -7.97 -0.76 -10.20
CA GLY A 194 -7.95 0.09 -11.39
C GLY A 194 -9.34 0.54 -11.82
N PRO A 195 -9.45 1.34 -12.89
CA PRO A 195 -10.73 1.78 -13.42
C PRO A 195 -11.63 0.58 -13.71
N SER A 196 -12.89 0.63 -13.25
CA SER A 196 -13.79 -0.53 -13.37
C SER A 196 -13.90 -1.10 -14.78
N SER A 197 -13.91 -0.23 -15.81
CA SER A 197 -14.02 -0.67 -17.21
C SER A 197 -12.82 -1.51 -17.66
N ASP A 198 -11.61 -1.09 -17.30
CA ASP A 198 -10.36 -1.78 -17.57
C ASP A 198 -10.25 -3.08 -16.76
N ILE A 199 -10.64 -3.05 -15.49
CA ILE A 199 -10.66 -4.25 -14.65
C ILE A 199 -11.65 -5.26 -15.21
N LEU A 200 -12.84 -4.85 -15.65
CA LEU A 200 -13.81 -5.73 -16.31
C LEU A 200 -13.25 -6.40 -17.58
N ASN A 201 -12.39 -5.71 -18.34
CA ASN A 201 -11.72 -6.31 -19.49
C ASN A 201 -10.70 -7.37 -19.05
N ILE A 202 -9.91 -7.10 -18.00
CA ILE A 202 -8.99 -8.07 -17.40
C ILE A 202 -9.75 -9.29 -16.89
N GLN A 203 -10.83 -9.10 -16.12
CA GLN A 203 -11.63 -10.21 -15.57
C GLN A 203 -12.15 -11.13 -16.68
N LYS A 204 -12.64 -10.55 -17.80
CA LYS A 204 -13.06 -11.32 -18.97
C LYS A 204 -11.89 -12.06 -19.63
N ALA A 205 -10.73 -11.41 -19.78
CA ALA A 205 -9.55 -11.98 -20.40
C ALA A 205 -8.97 -13.16 -19.60
N ILE A 206 -9.03 -13.11 -18.28
CA ILE A 206 -8.57 -14.21 -17.40
C ILE A 206 -9.65 -15.28 -17.17
N GLY A 207 -10.89 -15.06 -17.64
CA GLY A 207 -12.00 -15.99 -17.48
C GLY A 207 -12.65 -16.00 -16.09
N ALA A 208 -12.50 -14.92 -15.31
CA ALA A 208 -13.16 -14.77 -14.02
C ALA A 208 -14.65 -14.42 -14.18
N THR A 209 -15.48 -14.90 -13.26
CA THR A 209 -16.94 -14.71 -13.30
C THR A 209 -17.44 -13.97 -12.08
N GLN A 210 -18.31 -12.98 -12.27
CA GLN A 210 -18.86 -12.22 -11.16
C GLN A 210 -19.81 -13.09 -10.33
N SER A 211 -19.58 -13.11 -9.01
CA SER A 211 -20.42 -13.79 -8.03
C SER A 211 -21.59 -12.90 -7.61
N GLN A 212 -22.57 -13.50 -6.91
CA GLN A 212 -23.72 -12.77 -6.36
C GLN A 212 -23.34 -11.69 -5.34
N TYR A 213 -22.12 -11.73 -4.80
CA TYR A 213 -21.60 -10.77 -3.82
C TYR A 213 -20.76 -9.66 -4.48
N GLY A 214 -20.69 -9.62 -5.81
CA GLY A 214 -19.96 -8.61 -6.57
C GLY A 214 -18.47 -8.89 -6.74
N MET A 215 -17.94 -9.92 -6.08
CA MET A 215 -16.57 -10.43 -6.26
C MET A 215 -16.44 -11.20 -7.58
N PHE A 216 -15.22 -11.42 -8.05
CA PHE A 216 -14.95 -12.23 -9.24
C PHE A 216 -14.31 -13.56 -8.85
N ASP A 217 -15.04 -14.64 -9.10
CA ASP A 217 -14.61 -16.00 -8.81
C ASP A 217 -13.79 -16.56 -9.97
N ILE A 218 -12.79 -17.37 -9.64
CA ILE A 218 -11.91 -18.09 -10.57
C ILE A 218 -12.06 -19.59 -10.29
N ASN A 219 -12.04 -20.42 -11.34
CA ASN A 219 -11.96 -21.86 -11.14
C ASN A 219 -10.54 -22.26 -10.74
N CYS A 220 -10.35 -22.70 -9.48
CA CYS A 220 -9.05 -23.14 -8.97
C CYS A 220 -8.39 -24.23 -9.84
N GLY A 221 -9.18 -25.10 -10.47
CA GLY A 221 -8.67 -26.18 -11.31
C GLY A 221 -8.05 -25.72 -12.64
N SER A 222 -8.31 -24.48 -13.08
CA SER A 222 -7.80 -23.93 -14.34
C SER A 222 -6.57 -23.03 -14.19
N LEU A 223 -6.08 -22.79 -12.98
CA LEU A 223 -4.97 -21.87 -12.71
C LEU A 223 -3.72 -22.14 -13.57
N SER A 224 -3.39 -23.41 -13.82
CA SER A 224 -2.23 -23.80 -14.63
C SER A 224 -2.36 -23.46 -16.12
N THR A 225 -3.56 -23.16 -16.59
CA THR A 225 -3.88 -22.84 -17.99
C THR A 225 -4.32 -21.40 -18.19
N MET A 226 -4.50 -20.64 -17.11
CA MET A 226 -4.91 -19.25 -17.17
C MET A 226 -3.77 -18.36 -17.68
N PRO A 227 -4.11 -17.25 -18.37
CA PRO A 227 -3.11 -16.42 -19.00
C PRO A 227 -2.33 -15.60 -17.97
N THR A 228 -1.18 -15.08 -18.38
CA THR A 228 -0.42 -14.11 -17.56
C THR A 228 -0.89 -12.70 -17.88
N VAL A 229 -1.16 -11.89 -16.85
CA VAL A 229 -1.42 -10.45 -17.01
C VAL A 229 -0.10 -9.72 -16.90
N VAL A 230 0.27 -8.91 -17.90
CA VAL A 230 1.58 -8.26 -17.96
C VAL A 230 1.42 -6.75 -17.91
N PHE A 231 2.00 -6.14 -16.87
CA PHE A 231 2.15 -4.70 -16.76
C PHE A 231 3.44 -4.29 -17.48
N GLU A 232 3.37 -3.34 -18.41
CA GLU A 232 4.54 -2.71 -18.98
C GLU A 232 4.79 -1.38 -18.26
N ILE A 233 5.98 -1.21 -17.68
CA ILE A 233 6.32 -0.05 -16.85
C ILE A 233 7.72 0.41 -17.25
N ASN A 234 7.80 1.63 -17.79
CA ASN A 234 9.04 2.24 -18.28
C ASN A 234 9.78 1.30 -19.26
N GLY A 235 9.03 0.72 -20.21
CA GLY A 235 9.51 -0.18 -21.26
C GLY A 235 9.93 -1.59 -20.80
N ARG A 236 9.67 -1.95 -19.53
CA ARG A 236 9.94 -3.29 -18.99
C ARG A 236 8.66 -4.01 -18.61
N LYS A 237 8.61 -5.32 -18.88
CA LYS A 237 7.45 -6.18 -18.60
C LYS A 237 7.52 -6.78 -17.19
N TYR A 238 6.40 -6.70 -16.49
CA TYR A 238 6.15 -7.21 -15.15
C TYR A 238 4.98 -8.21 -15.21
N PRO A 239 5.24 -9.48 -15.57
CA PRO A 239 4.21 -10.53 -15.63
C PRO A 239 3.66 -10.90 -14.24
N LEU A 240 2.35 -11.03 -14.12
CA LEU A 240 1.64 -11.62 -13.00
C LEU A 240 1.05 -12.96 -13.46
N PRO A 241 1.63 -14.10 -13.04
CA PRO A 241 1.05 -15.42 -13.35
C PRO A 241 -0.29 -15.59 -12.60
N ALA A 242 -1.09 -16.58 -13.01
CA ALA A 242 -2.39 -16.83 -12.39
C ALA A 242 -2.35 -17.05 -10.88
N SER A 243 -1.29 -17.70 -10.37
CA SER A 243 -1.09 -17.90 -8.94
C SER A 243 -0.78 -16.60 -8.17
N ALA A 244 -0.38 -15.53 -8.85
CA ALA A 244 -0.08 -14.24 -8.23
C ALA A 244 -1.34 -13.39 -8.05
N TYR A 245 -2.14 -13.30 -9.11
CA TYR A 245 -3.34 -12.47 -9.12
C TYR A 245 -4.59 -13.22 -8.63
N THR A 246 -4.48 -14.47 -8.18
CA THR A 246 -5.61 -15.23 -7.64
C THR A 246 -5.39 -15.52 -6.17
N SER A 247 -6.33 -15.12 -5.32
CA SER A 247 -6.37 -15.55 -3.92
C SER A 247 -7.05 -16.91 -3.84
N GLN A 248 -6.43 -17.87 -3.16
CA GLN A 248 -6.96 -19.21 -2.96
C GLN A 248 -7.21 -19.47 -1.47
N ASP A 249 -8.47 -19.70 -1.11
CA ASP A 249 -8.89 -20.16 0.22
C ASP A 249 -9.56 -21.53 0.08
N ALA A 250 -8.80 -22.58 0.41
CA ALA A 250 -9.16 -23.97 0.15
C ALA A 250 -9.57 -24.20 -1.32
N ASP A 251 -10.85 -24.52 -1.55
CA ASP A 251 -11.43 -24.78 -2.88
C ASP A 251 -12.03 -23.54 -3.54
N PHE A 252 -11.94 -22.37 -2.90
CA PHE A 252 -12.48 -21.11 -3.40
C PHE A 252 -11.35 -20.20 -3.90
N CYS A 253 -11.44 -19.79 -5.17
CA CYS A 253 -10.47 -18.90 -5.77
C CYS A 253 -11.14 -17.60 -6.22
N THR A 254 -10.55 -16.47 -5.88
CA THR A 254 -11.04 -15.13 -6.26
C THR A 254 -9.97 -14.32 -6.96
N SER A 255 -10.40 -13.49 -7.90
CA SER A 255 -9.55 -12.54 -8.59
C SER A 255 -9.04 -11.48 -7.62
N GLY A 256 -7.74 -11.24 -7.64
CA GLY A 256 -7.05 -10.16 -6.93
C GLY A 256 -7.19 -8.80 -7.60
N PHE A 257 -7.94 -8.70 -8.70
CA PHE A 257 -8.25 -7.45 -9.38
C PHE A 257 -9.57 -6.86 -8.88
N GLN A 258 -9.59 -5.55 -8.60
CA GLN A 258 -10.76 -4.84 -8.11
C GLN A 258 -11.01 -3.57 -8.93
N GLY A 259 -12.26 -3.37 -9.36
CA GLY A 259 -12.70 -2.15 -10.04
C GLY A 259 -12.98 -1.02 -9.06
N ASP A 260 -12.58 0.19 -9.43
CA ASP A 260 -13.00 1.44 -8.81
C ASP A 260 -13.76 2.29 -9.84
N ASP A 261 -14.99 2.67 -9.49
CA ASP A 261 -15.85 3.51 -10.34
C ASP A 261 -15.54 5.00 -10.19
N ASN A 262 -14.75 5.38 -9.18
CA ASN A 262 -14.53 6.77 -8.78
C ASN A 262 -13.12 7.27 -9.10
N SER A 263 -12.24 6.43 -9.64
CA SER A 263 -10.83 6.75 -9.88
C SER A 263 -10.32 6.16 -11.19
N GLU A 264 -9.51 6.95 -11.90
CA GLU A 264 -8.72 6.50 -13.06
C GLU A 264 -7.29 6.05 -12.66
N GLN A 265 -6.91 6.26 -11.40
CA GLN A 265 -5.59 5.91 -10.88
C GLN A 265 -5.57 4.43 -10.49
N TRP A 266 -4.56 3.72 -10.96
CA TRP A 266 -4.30 2.33 -10.58
C TRP A 266 -3.60 2.26 -9.23
N ILE A 267 -3.91 1.23 -8.45
CA ILE A 267 -3.24 0.93 -7.18
C ILE A 267 -2.62 -0.46 -7.32
N LEU A 268 -1.29 -0.50 -7.41
CA LEU A 268 -0.52 -1.73 -7.37
C LEU A 268 -0.28 -2.11 -5.92
N GLY A 269 -1.22 -2.88 -5.37
CA GLY A 269 -1.20 -3.35 -3.99
C GLY A 269 -0.35 -4.59 -3.73
N ASP A 270 -0.65 -5.29 -2.64
CA ASP A 270 0.07 -6.49 -2.19
C ASP A 270 0.16 -7.57 -3.28
N VAL A 271 -0.90 -7.76 -4.09
CA VAL A 271 -0.90 -8.67 -5.24
C VAL A 271 0.31 -8.45 -6.15
N PHE A 272 0.67 -7.20 -6.41
CA PHE A 272 1.82 -6.86 -7.24
C PHE A 272 3.13 -6.90 -6.43
N ILE A 273 3.13 -6.36 -5.20
CA ILE A 273 4.34 -6.22 -4.37
C ILE A 273 4.88 -7.59 -3.91
N ARG A 274 4.02 -8.62 -3.76
CA ARG A 274 4.44 -10.01 -3.49
C ARG A 274 5.21 -10.64 -4.66
N GLU A 275 4.98 -10.19 -5.90
CA GLU A 275 5.75 -10.63 -7.07
C GLU A 275 7.02 -9.81 -7.26
N TYR A 276 7.01 -8.55 -6.84
CA TYR A 276 8.06 -7.59 -7.11
C TYR A 276 8.56 -6.90 -5.84
N PHE A 277 9.77 -7.27 -5.42
CA PHE A 277 10.52 -6.54 -4.42
C PHE A 277 10.63 -5.07 -4.82
N SER A 278 10.30 -4.21 -3.86
CA SER A 278 9.98 -2.82 -4.12
C SER A 278 10.89 -1.90 -3.32
N VAL A 279 11.53 -0.94 -3.99
CA VAL A 279 12.40 0.07 -3.38
C VAL A 279 11.80 1.44 -3.62
N PHE A 280 11.81 2.27 -2.59
CA PHE A 280 11.23 3.60 -2.56
C PHE A 280 12.36 4.59 -2.27
N ASP A 281 12.86 5.25 -3.31
CA ASP A 281 14.07 6.09 -3.26
C ASP A 281 13.69 7.58 -3.26
N ARG A 282 13.77 8.19 -2.07
CA ARG A 282 13.46 9.61 -1.85
C ARG A 282 14.60 10.53 -2.30
N ALA A 283 15.85 10.06 -2.26
CA ALA A 283 16.99 10.85 -2.77
C ALA A 283 16.85 11.15 -4.26
N ASN A 284 16.33 10.19 -5.04
CA ASN A 284 16.26 10.30 -6.49
C ASN A 284 14.83 10.36 -7.05
N ASN A 285 13.80 10.36 -6.19
CA ASN A 285 12.38 10.36 -6.53
C ASN A 285 12.02 9.28 -7.57
N ARG A 286 12.26 8.03 -7.20
CA ARG A 286 12.04 6.87 -8.08
C ARG A 286 11.65 5.63 -7.30
N VAL A 287 10.96 4.73 -7.98
CA VAL A 287 10.63 3.38 -7.49
C VAL A 287 11.57 2.38 -8.16
N GLY A 288 12.08 1.41 -7.41
CA GLY A 288 12.89 0.30 -7.92
C GLY A 288 12.10 -1.00 -7.83
N LEU A 289 11.99 -1.74 -8.93
CA LEU A 289 11.32 -3.04 -8.95
C LEU A 289 12.27 -4.15 -9.41
N ALA A 290 12.28 -5.27 -8.69
CA ALA A 290 12.95 -6.51 -9.07
C ALA A 290 12.06 -7.71 -8.74
N LYS A 291 12.27 -8.85 -9.41
CA LYS A 291 11.48 -10.06 -9.13
C LYS A 291 11.78 -10.55 -7.72
N ALA A 292 10.76 -10.64 -6.87
CA ALA A 292 10.88 -11.19 -5.51
C ALA A 292 11.33 -12.66 -5.55
N ILE A 293 12.01 -13.10 -4.48
CA ILE A 293 12.39 -14.52 -4.29
C ILE A 293 11.18 -15.44 -4.10
#